data_AF-A0A6P1XYQ2-F1
#
_entry.id   AF-A0A6P1XYQ2-F1
#
_cell.length_a   1.000
_cell.length_b   1.000
_cell.length_c   1.000
_cell.angle_alpha   90.00
_cell.angle_beta   90.00
_cell.angle_gamma   90.00
#
_symmetry.space_group_name_H-M   'P 1'
#
loop_
_entity.id
_entity.type
_entity.pdbx_description
1 polymer ?
#
loop_
_entity_poly.entity_id
_entity_poly.type
_entity_poly.pdbx_seq_one_letter_code
_entity_poly.pdbx_strand_id
1 'polypeptide(L)'
;MLSLKQICCSCCMTAAAVFFFTIPALFAQPFAALLQAASLSTQTAPTSAQNGSSPEYTGKRAVLSRNLAVSTAAPEHTASSQNEEALRAVVSQLSLEEKAAQVLMVNIAGSKTADAKSIASFKGTAPGAVLLFGYNIADTPQAVTDFLESAVQGFQEAARRSGHIFIPPLFALDNEGGTVYRTRRITAPLPAAEEIAKRFSVEETEELYRLLGQQMRELGLHLNLAPVAEAGSEDVSAALGTRTFSPDPEQAGQYAAAAVRGMQGAGILATVKHFPGNGTADLHKGAAELTVDYDTFLSRYCSVFRPSITDGAAAVLISHITVPAIEAVPFCFSAKGIALLRNALGFSGLIITDDIAMQALNRNGASPEENAVRAIAAGCDMVMCSLSKIYPLIEAIAEKARTDTAFAKRLDEAVLHVLTAKQKVKLIDTSKPIATNDFFILHTPDWEKFRHAKEAAAVYGKATR
;
A
#
# COMPACT_ATOMS: atom_id res chain seq x y z
N MET A 1 -1.24 -34.83 -52.53
CA MET A 1 -2.58 -35.20 -51.99
C MET A 1 -3.03 -34.02 -51.13
N LEU A 2 -3.57 -32.91 -51.64
CA LEU A 2 -4.78 -32.66 -52.47
C LEU A 2 -6.10 -33.06 -51.76
N SER A 3 -6.81 -32.03 -51.27
CA SER A 3 -8.29 -31.88 -51.11
C SER A 3 -8.54 -30.94 -49.90
N LEU A 4 -8.80 -29.63 -49.99
CA LEU A 4 -9.79 -28.81 -50.70
C LEU A 4 -11.25 -28.91 -50.18
N LYS A 5 -11.85 -27.72 -49.99
CA LYS A 5 -13.28 -27.32 -49.85
C LYS A 5 -13.85 -27.29 -48.42
N GLN A 6 -14.62 -26.28 -47.98
CA GLN A 6 -15.40 -25.28 -48.71
C GLN A 6 -15.78 -24.08 -47.82
N ILE A 7 -15.80 -22.89 -48.43
CA ILE A 7 -16.43 -21.63 -47.98
C ILE A 7 -17.80 -21.52 -48.68
N CYS A 8 -18.83 -21.00 -48.00
CA CYS A 8 -19.94 -20.18 -48.55
C CYS A 8 -20.91 -19.79 -47.41
N CYS A 9 -21.12 -18.49 -47.13
CA CYS A 9 -22.25 -17.64 -47.60
C CYS A 9 -23.57 -17.87 -46.83
N SER A 10 -24.47 -16.92 -46.54
CA SER A 10 -24.54 -15.44 -46.61
C SER A 10 -25.94 -15.05 -46.09
N CYS A 11 -26.06 -13.85 -45.50
CA CYS A 11 -27.19 -12.88 -45.51
C CYS A 11 -28.68 -13.28 -45.36
N CYS A 12 -29.39 -12.50 -44.52
CA CYS A 12 -30.64 -11.72 -44.79
C CYS A 12 -31.03 -10.94 -43.50
N MET A 13 -30.93 -9.60 -43.38
CA MET A 13 -31.83 -8.51 -43.87
C MET A 13 -33.32 -8.75 -43.52
N THR A 14 -34.02 -7.94 -42.71
CA THR A 14 -34.60 -6.58 -42.95
C THR A 14 -35.46 -6.20 -41.70
N ALA A 15 -35.42 -5.00 -41.10
CA ALA A 15 -35.96 -3.67 -41.45
C ALA A 15 -37.46 -3.41 -41.10
N ALA A 16 -37.74 -2.15 -40.68
CA ALA A 16 -39.03 -1.43 -40.51
C ALA A 16 -39.73 -1.51 -39.12
N ALA A 17 -40.33 -0.46 -38.52
CA ALA A 17 -40.46 0.96 -38.84
C ALA A 17 -41.09 1.76 -37.65
N VAL A 18 -40.59 2.97 -37.43
CA VAL A 18 -41.31 4.27 -37.31
C VAL A 18 -42.56 4.39 -36.40
N PHE A 19 -42.53 5.32 -35.43
CA PHE A 19 -43.55 6.38 -35.28
C PHE A 19 -43.03 7.60 -34.47
N PHE A 20 -43.38 8.79 -34.98
CA PHE A 20 -43.08 10.16 -34.53
C PHE A 20 -43.76 10.53 -33.19
N PHE A 21 -43.19 11.47 -32.40
CA PHE A 21 -43.65 12.88 -32.32
C PHE A 21 -42.90 13.72 -31.24
N THR A 22 -42.46 14.91 -31.66
CA THR A 22 -42.33 16.22 -30.96
C THR A 22 -41.32 16.50 -29.82
N ILE A 23 -40.39 17.40 -30.18
CA ILE A 23 -39.64 18.43 -29.42
C ILE A 23 -40.62 19.44 -28.76
N PRO A 24 -40.36 20.01 -27.55
CA PRO A 24 -39.54 21.22 -27.43
C PRO A 24 -38.50 21.26 -26.31
N ALA A 25 -37.37 21.87 -26.67
CA ALA A 25 -36.35 22.46 -25.81
C ALA A 25 -36.93 23.64 -24.99
N LEU A 26 -36.29 23.95 -23.85
CA LEU A 26 -36.31 25.16 -22.99
C LEU A 26 -36.20 24.65 -21.53
N PHE A 27 -35.24 24.97 -20.67
CA PHE A 27 -34.52 26.22 -20.42
C PHE A 27 -33.10 25.93 -19.90
N ALA A 28 -32.19 26.84 -20.23
CA ALA A 28 -30.87 26.97 -19.66
C ALA A 28 -30.89 27.91 -18.43
N GLN A 29 -29.83 27.80 -17.64
CA GLN A 29 -29.20 28.83 -16.79
C GLN A 29 -29.66 28.97 -15.30
N PRO A 30 -28.75 29.50 -14.44
CA PRO A 30 -28.46 29.00 -13.10
C PRO A 30 -28.83 30.03 -12.01
N PHE A 31 -28.66 29.72 -10.72
CA PHE A 31 -28.59 30.77 -9.70
C PHE A 31 -27.58 30.47 -8.60
N ALA A 32 -26.65 31.41 -8.46
CA ALA A 32 -25.77 31.60 -7.33
C ALA A 32 -26.49 32.39 -6.21
N ALA A 33 -26.03 32.16 -4.98
CA ALA A 33 -25.95 33.07 -3.84
C ALA A 33 -27.18 33.87 -3.39
N LEU A 34 -27.53 33.71 -2.11
CA LEU A 34 -27.87 34.87 -1.27
C LEU A 34 -27.40 34.64 0.18
N LEU A 35 -26.51 35.54 0.62
CA LEU A 35 -26.12 35.85 1.99
C LEU A 35 -26.97 37.04 2.45
N GLN A 36 -27.57 36.97 3.64
CA GLN A 36 -27.78 38.07 4.62
C GLN A 36 -28.65 37.52 5.76
N ALA A 37 -28.12 37.35 6.98
CA ALA A 37 -27.90 38.37 8.00
C ALA A 37 -29.20 38.94 8.59
N ALA A 38 -29.51 38.54 9.84
CA ALA A 38 -30.23 39.37 10.79
C ALA A 38 -29.75 39.04 12.21
N SER A 39 -29.38 40.08 12.92
CA SER A 39 -28.70 40.10 14.21
C SER A 39 -29.63 40.51 15.35
N LEU A 40 -29.26 40.09 16.57
CA LEU A 40 -29.50 40.75 17.87
C LEU A 40 -30.94 40.85 18.43
N SER A 41 -31.14 40.20 19.58
CA SER A 41 -31.71 40.89 20.75
C SER A 41 -31.16 40.31 22.05
N THR A 42 -30.69 41.21 22.91
CA THR A 42 -30.21 41.05 24.28
C THR A 42 -31.32 41.40 25.26
N GLN A 43 -31.38 40.71 26.40
CA GLN A 43 -31.94 41.11 27.72
C GLN A 43 -32.07 39.84 28.57
N THR A 44 -31.87 39.74 29.89
CA THR A 44 -31.30 40.56 30.98
C THR A 44 -31.23 39.62 32.19
N ALA A 45 -30.21 39.77 33.04
CA ALA A 45 -30.12 39.10 34.34
C ALA A 45 -30.94 39.84 35.42
N PRO A 46 -31.18 39.20 36.58
CA PRO A 46 -31.17 39.93 37.84
C PRO A 46 -30.18 39.38 38.87
N THR A 47 -29.55 40.34 39.55
CA THR A 47 -28.71 40.25 40.74
C THR A 47 -29.49 39.89 42.01
N SER A 48 -28.87 39.13 42.91
CA SER A 48 -29.01 39.34 44.36
C SER A 48 -27.72 38.93 45.08
N ALA A 49 -27.33 39.73 46.07
CA ALA A 49 -26.15 39.58 46.91
C ALA A 49 -26.61 39.32 48.36
N GLN A 50 -25.86 38.51 49.13
CA GLN A 50 -25.36 38.87 50.47
C GLN A 50 -24.52 37.74 51.12
N ASN A 51 -23.33 38.15 51.57
CA ASN A 51 -22.61 37.86 52.82
C ASN A 51 -22.43 36.44 53.38
N GLY A 52 -21.18 36.12 53.74
CA GLY A 52 -20.90 35.30 54.94
C GLY A 52 -19.59 34.50 54.95
N SER A 53 -18.53 35.11 55.50
CA SER A 53 -17.45 34.50 56.33
C SER A 53 -16.57 33.35 55.82
N SER A 54 -15.26 33.63 55.77
CA SER A 54 -14.12 32.70 55.82
C SER A 54 -13.98 31.99 57.20
N PRO A 55 -13.10 30.98 57.35
CA PRO A 55 -11.72 31.30 57.73
C PRO A 55 -10.60 30.48 57.04
N GLU A 56 -9.48 31.19 56.86
CA GLU A 56 -8.07 30.81 56.97
C GLU A 56 -7.58 29.38 56.65
N TYR A 57 -6.70 29.29 55.64
CA TYR A 57 -5.51 28.45 55.72
C TYR A 57 -4.31 29.14 55.07
N THR A 58 -3.32 29.46 55.90
CA THR A 58 -2.04 30.07 55.54
C THR A 58 -1.08 29.05 54.95
N GLY A 59 -0.65 29.25 53.70
CA GLY A 59 0.40 28.47 53.05
C GLY A 59 1.34 29.36 52.25
N LYS A 60 2.57 29.53 52.75
CA LYS A 60 3.66 30.36 52.21
C LYS A 60 3.96 30.05 50.73
N ARG A 61 3.97 31.10 49.90
CA ARG A 61 4.39 31.06 48.49
C ARG A 61 5.88 31.43 48.41
N ALA A 62 6.75 30.45 48.18
CA ALA A 62 8.13 30.69 47.79
C ALA A 62 8.19 30.93 46.27
N VAL A 63 8.71 32.09 45.88
CA VAL A 63 8.96 32.46 44.48
C VAL A 63 10.23 31.76 44.03
N LEU A 64 10.08 30.78 43.13
CA LEU A 64 11.18 30.17 42.38
C LEU A 64 11.03 30.62 40.92
N SER A 65 11.78 31.67 40.56
CA SER A 65 11.95 32.11 39.18
C SER A 65 12.65 31.02 38.37
N ARG A 66 11.90 30.27 37.56
CA ARG A 66 12.45 29.42 36.51
C ARG A 66 12.50 30.24 35.22
N ASN A 67 13.71 30.51 34.75
CA ASN A 67 13.96 30.93 33.38
C ASN A 67 13.41 29.84 32.43
N LEU A 68 12.32 30.14 31.73
CA LEU A 68 11.85 29.37 30.58
C LEU A 68 12.78 29.70 29.41
N ALA A 69 13.78 28.85 29.19
CA ALA A 69 14.45 28.78 27.90
C ALA A 69 13.39 28.36 26.86
N VAL A 70 13.18 29.22 25.87
CA VAL A 70 12.39 28.93 24.67
C VAL A 70 13.12 27.81 23.93
N SER A 71 12.57 26.60 24.00
CA SER A 71 13.03 25.47 23.19
C SER A 71 12.50 25.66 21.77
N THR A 72 13.40 25.94 20.83
CA THR A 72 13.11 26.01 19.39
C THR A 72 12.94 24.60 18.84
N ALA A 73 11.69 24.13 18.74
CA ALA A 73 11.32 22.89 18.05
C ALA A 73 11.39 23.04 16.51
N ALA A 74 12.59 23.30 15.96
CA ALA A 74 12.83 23.54 14.52
C ALA A 74 13.60 22.45 13.72
N PRO A 75 14.16 21.34 14.26
CA PRO A 75 15.03 20.47 13.46
C PRO A 75 14.29 19.41 12.59
N GLU A 76 13.13 18.89 12.99
CA GLU A 76 12.49 17.77 12.25
C GLU A 76 11.81 18.22 10.95
N HIS A 77 11.15 19.38 10.95
CA HIS A 77 10.47 19.91 9.75
C HIS A 77 11.45 20.29 8.64
N THR A 78 12.64 20.79 8.98
CA THR A 78 13.67 21.22 8.02
C THR A 78 14.41 20.03 7.41
N ALA A 79 14.69 18.98 8.19
CA ALA A 79 15.28 17.74 7.67
C ALA A 79 14.31 16.97 6.77
N SER A 80 13.02 16.91 7.13
CA SER A 80 11.99 16.27 6.30
C SER A 80 11.82 16.96 4.95
N SER A 81 11.84 18.31 4.91
CA SER A 81 11.69 19.06 3.66
C SER A 81 12.91 18.92 2.74
N GLN A 82 14.12 18.88 3.30
CA GLN A 82 15.36 18.69 2.54
C GLN A 82 15.44 17.29 1.91
N ASN A 83 15.00 16.27 2.64
CA ASN A 83 14.96 14.89 2.12
C ASN A 83 13.99 14.76 0.95
N GLU A 84 12.81 15.38 1.04
CA GLU A 84 11.83 15.35 -0.05
C GLU A 84 12.36 16.07 -1.30
N GLU A 85 13.02 17.23 -1.14
CA GLU A 85 13.63 17.96 -2.25
C GLU A 85 14.72 17.14 -2.95
N ALA A 86 15.57 16.45 -2.19
CA ALA A 86 16.58 15.55 -2.74
C ALA A 86 15.95 14.39 -3.53
N LEU A 87 14.86 13.79 -3.04
CA LEU A 87 14.13 12.76 -3.76
C LEU A 87 13.47 13.31 -5.04
N ARG A 88 12.89 14.51 -5.01
CA ARG A 88 12.35 15.17 -6.22
C ARG A 88 13.44 15.40 -7.26
N ALA A 89 14.64 15.79 -6.83
CA ALA A 89 15.79 15.93 -7.71
C ALA A 89 16.18 14.57 -8.35
N VAL A 90 16.11 13.47 -7.60
CA VAL A 90 16.28 12.12 -8.16
C VAL A 90 15.20 11.81 -9.20
N VAL A 91 13.92 12.02 -8.88
CA VAL A 91 12.80 11.77 -9.82
C VAL A 91 13.00 12.55 -11.12
N SER A 92 13.45 13.81 -11.05
CA SER A 92 13.66 14.64 -12.24
C SER A 92 14.75 14.14 -13.19
N GLN A 93 15.68 13.30 -12.69
CA GLN A 93 16.77 12.73 -13.49
C GLN A 93 16.39 11.41 -14.17
N LEU A 94 15.31 10.76 -13.76
CA LEU A 94 14.88 9.49 -14.32
C LEU A 94 14.20 9.67 -15.68
N SER A 95 14.48 8.75 -16.61
CA SER A 95 13.70 8.64 -17.85
C SER A 95 12.25 8.20 -17.57
N LEU A 96 11.37 8.33 -18.56
CA LEU A 96 9.98 7.87 -18.41
C LEU A 96 9.91 6.35 -18.20
N GLU A 97 10.79 5.59 -18.85
CA GLU A 97 10.90 4.14 -18.70
C GLU A 97 11.42 3.75 -17.31
N GLU A 98 12.39 4.49 -16.76
CA GLU A 98 12.88 4.27 -15.40
C GLU A 98 11.80 4.59 -14.37
N LYS A 99 11.08 5.71 -14.53
CA LYS A 99 9.91 6.06 -13.70
C LYS A 99 8.82 5.00 -13.77
N ALA A 100 8.49 4.56 -14.98
CA ALA A 100 7.52 3.51 -15.22
C ALA A 100 7.91 2.19 -14.55
N ALA A 101 9.19 1.80 -14.60
CA ALA A 101 9.67 0.61 -13.88
C ALA A 101 9.61 0.78 -12.36
N GLN A 102 9.91 1.97 -11.84
CA GLN A 102 9.90 2.25 -10.40
C GLN A 102 8.51 2.20 -9.77
N VAL A 103 7.42 2.34 -10.53
CA VAL A 103 6.05 2.17 -10.02
C VAL A 103 5.52 0.74 -10.15
N LEU A 104 6.38 -0.23 -10.45
CA LEU A 104 5.99 -1.65 -10.55
C LEU A 104 6.49 -2.47 -9.35
N MET A 105 5.60 -3.34 -8.85
CA MET A 105 5.91 -4.47 -7.98
C MET A 105 5.69 -5.77 -8.74
N VAL A 106 6.76 -6.51 -9.01
CA VAL A 106 6.72 -7.63 -9.98
C VAL A 106 7.57 -8.79 -9.52
N ASN A 107 7.21 -10.00 -9.90
CA ASN A 107 7.96 -11.20 -9.52
C ASN A 107 9.13 -11.48 -10.47
N ILE A 108 10.16 -12.11 -9.90
CA ILE A 108 11.25 -12.72 -10.66
C ILE A 108 11.40 -14.19 -10.25
N ALA A 109 11.83 -15.05 -11.18
CA ALA A 109 12.06 -16.46 -10.88
C ALA A 109 13.41 -16.70 -10.19
N GLY A 110 13.57 -17.90 -9.64
CA GLY A 110 14.78 -18.34 -8.92
C GLY A 110 14.57 -18.48 -7.42
N SER A 111 15.47 -19.21 -6.75
CA SER A 111 15.37 -19.52 -5.31
C SER A 111 16.68 -19.37 -4.53
N LYS A 112 17.84 -19.50 -5.20
CA LYS A 112 19.18 -19.21 -4.66
C LYS A 112 19.92 -18.13 -5.45
N THR A 113 19.52 -17.98 -6.70
CA THR A 113 20.03 -16.98 -7.63
C THR A 113 18.86 -16.50 -8.47
N ALA A 114 18.79 -15.20 -8.71
CA ALA A 114 17.77 -14.60 -9.56
C ALA A 114 17.89 -15.09 -11.00
N ASP A 115 16.76 -15.40 -11.61
CA ASP A 115 16.71 -15.84 -12.99
C ASP A 115 17.05 -14.69 -13.95
N ALA A 116 18.10 -14.87 -14.75
CA ALA A 116 18.59 -13.86 -15.67
C ALA A 116 17.56 -13.47 -16.75
N LYS A 117 16.66 -14.39 -17.15
CA LYS A 117 15.60 -14.08 -18.12
C LYS A 117 14.55 -13.14 -17.52
N SER A 118 14.20 -13.36 -16.26
CA SER A 118 13.31 -12.48 -15.50
C SER A 118 13.89 -11.07 -15.43
N ILE A 119 15.17 -10.93 -15.09
CA ILE A 119 15.87 -9.62 -15.07
C ILE A 119 15.93 -8.98 -16.47
N ALA A 120 16.24 -9.77 -17.50
CA ALA A 120 16.31 -9.27 -18.88
C ALA A 120 14.97 -8.74 -19.41
N SER A 121 13.84 -9.16 -18.81
CA SER A 121 12.50 -8.71 -19.20
C SER A 121 12.25 -7.22 -18.94
N PHE A 122 13.10 -6.55 -18.16
CA PHE A 122 13.02 -5.11 -17.85
C PHE A 122 13.83 -4.23 -18.81
N LYS A 123 14.54 -4.84 -19.77
CA LYS A 123 15.37 -4.14 -20.78
C LYS A 123 16.42 -3.18 -20.19
N GLY A 124 16.90 -3.48 -18.98
CA GLY A 124 17.93 -2.71 -18.29
C GLY A 124 17.39 -1.73 -17.25
N THR A 125 16.08 -1.48 -17.20
CA THR A 125 15.49 -0.79 -16.05
C THR A 125 15.40 -1.72 -14.84
N ALA A 126 15.15 -1.17 -13.65
CA ALA A 126 14.93 -1.94 -12.42
C ALA A 126 13.55 -1.60 -11.82
N PRO A 127 12.82 -2.59 -11.27
CA PRO A 127 11.51 -2.35 -10.68
C PRO A 127 11.57 -1.52 -9.40
N GLY A 128 10.43 -0.94 -9.03
CA GLY A 128 10.21 -0.35 -7.71
C GLY A 128 10.34 -1.39 -6.60
N ALA A 129 9.72 -2.54 -6.80
CA ALA A 129 9.74 -3.66 -5.87
C ALA A 129 9.76 -5.01 -6.62
N VAL A 130 10.41 -5.99 -6.01
CA VAL A 130 10.34 -7.39 -6.39
C VAL A 130 9.39 -8.12 -5.43
N LEU A 131 8.35 -8.75 -5.98
CA LEU A 131 7.41 -9.61 -5.26
C LEU A 131 7.97 -11.03 -5.17
N LEU A 132 8.13 -11.53 -3.94
CA LEU A 132 8.63 -12.86 -3.64
C LEU A 132 7.50 -13.81 -3.28
N PHE A 133 7.49 -14.96 -3.94
CA PHE A 133 6.61 -16.08 -3.67
C PHE A 133 7.34 -17.18 -2.90
N GLY A 134 6.60 -18.23 -2.50
CA GLY A 134 7.18 -19.37 -1.78
C GLY A 134 8.32 -20.07 -2.53
N TYR A 135 8.32 -20.05 -3.86
CA TYR A 135 9.40 -20.61 -4.67
C TYR A 135 10.69 -19.77 -4.63
N ASN A 136 10.63 -18.49 -4.24
CA ASN A 136 11.80 -17.65 -4.05
C ASN A 136 12.46 -17.85 -2.68
N ILE A 137 11.72 -18.34 -1.70
CA ILE A 137 12.22 -18.51 -0.33
C ILE A 137 12.94 -19.84 -0.22
N ALA A 138 14.28 -19.82 -0.20
CA ALA A 138 15.13 -21.00 0.01
C ALA A 138 14.94 -21.67 1.38
N ASP A 139 15.59 -22.82 1.56
CA ASP A 139 15.55 -23.61 2.80
C ASP A 139 16.45 -23.06 3.92
N THR A 140 17.35 -22.12 3.61
CA THR A 140 18.23 -21.50 4.60
C THR A 140 18.16 -19.98 4.52
N PRO A 141 18.34 -19.26 5.65
CA PRO A 141 18.41 -17.80 5.67
C PRO A 141 19.47 -17.25 4.68
N GLN A 142 20.67 -17.84 4.67
CA GLN A 142 21.75 -17.41 3.78
C GLN A 142 21.36 -17.53 2.30
N ALA A 143 20.75 -18.63 1.88
CA ALA A 143 20.38 -18.81 0.48
C ALA A 143 19.27 -17.86 0.01
N VAL A 144 18.42 -17.37 0.94
CA VAL A 144 17.49 -16.27 0.63
C VAL A 144 18.26 -14.99 0.38
N THR A 145 19.19 -14.62 1.27
CA THR A 145 20.04 -13.44 1.07
C THR A 145 20.82 -13.52 -0.25
N ASP A 146 21.43 -14.67 -0.56
CA ASP A 146 22.17 -14.89 -1.82
C ASP A 146 21.28 -14.63 -3.06
N PHE A 147 20.02 -15.06 -3.00
CA PHE A 147 19.05 -14.79 -4.07
C PHE A 147 18.78 -13.29 -4.20
N LEU A 148 18.52 -12.58 -3.10
CA LEU A 148 18.24 -11.13 -3.12
C LEU A 148 19.46 -10.33 -3.62
N GLU A 149 20.66 -10.67 -3.14
CA GLU A 149 21.91 -10.05 -3.60
C GLU A 149 22.14 -10.28 -5.09
N SER A 150 21.92 -11.49 -5.59
CA SER A 150 22.06 -11.78 -7.02
C SER A 150 21.03 -11.03 -7.88
N ALA A 151 19.82 -10.78 -7.36
CA ALA A 151 18.81 -9.96 -8.05
C ALA A 151 19.29 -8.51 -8.17
N VAL A 152 19.78 -7.92 -7.07
CA VAL A 152 20.33 -6.56 -7.04
C VAL A 152 21.50 -6.43 -8.02
N GLN A 153 22.48 -7.34 -7.96
CA GLN A 153 23.63 -7.35 -8.87
C GLN A 153 23.20 -7.50 -10.34
N GLY A 154 22.24 -8.37 -10.61
CA GLY A 154 21.71 -8.59 -11.94
C GLY A 154 21.03 -7.35 -12.53
N PHE A 155 20.18 -6.68 -11.75
CA PHE A 155 19.55 -5.42 -12.17
C PHE A 155 20.57 -4.29 -12.34
N GLN A 156 21.54 -4.17 -11.42
CA GLN A 156 22.59 -3.16 -11.49
C GLN A 156 23.43 -3.30 -12.76
N GLU A 157 23.86 -4.53 -13.09
CA GLU A 157 24.64 -4.79 -14.29
C GLU A 157 23.82 -4.57 -15.56
N ALA A 158 22.53 -4.92 -15.55
CA ALA A 158 21.63 -4.67 -16.68
C ALA A 158 21.45 -3.15 -16.92
N ALA A 159 21.24 -2.37 -15.86
CA ALA A 159 21.13 -0.91 -15.93
C ALA A 159 22.42 -0.27 -16.46
N ARG A 160 23.57 -0.67 -15.91
CA ARG A 160 24.89 -0.20 -16.36
C ARG A 160 25.12 -0.46 -17.85
N ARG A 161 24.76 -1.64 -18.36
CA ARG A 161 24.91 -1.99 -19.78
C ARG A 161 23.99 -1.20 -20.70
N SER A 162 22.78 -0.89 -20.25
CA SER A 162 21.79 -0.14 -21.03
C SER A 162 21.92 1.38 -20.86
N GLY A 163 22.80 1.86 -19.97
CA GLY A 163 22.93 3.29 -19.68
C GLY A 163 21.79 3.85 -18.82
N HIS A 164 21.07 3.00 -18.11
CA HIS A 164 20.00 3.38 -17.20
C HIS A 164 20.52 3.71 -15.80
N ILE A 165 19.80 4.59 -15.10
CA ILE A 165 20.01 4.83 -13.69
C ILE A 165 19.50 3.63 -12.89
N PHE A 166 20.39 3.04 -12.08
CA PHE A 166 20.03 1.94 -11.20
C PHE A 166 19.50 2.47 -9.86
N ILE A 167 18.26 2.08 -9.52
CA ILE A 167 17.72 2.21 -8.16
C ILE A 167 17.34 0.80 -7.68
N PRO A 168 17.87 0.34 -6.53
CA PRO A 168 17.60 -0.99 -5.99
C PRO A 168 16.10 -1.20 -5.73
N PRO A 169 15.54 -2.39 -6.02
CA PRO A 169 14.15 -2.68 -5.71
C PRO A 169 13.94 -2.92 -4.20
N LEU A 170 12.73 -2.60 -3.71
CA LEU A 170 12.25 -3.20 -2.47
C LEU A 170 12.07 -4.71 -2.65
N PHE A 171 12.18 -5.49 -1.58
CA PHE A 171 11.84 -6.91 -1.59
C PHE A 171 10.60 -7.12 -0.73
N ALA A 172 9.52 -7.58 -1.38
CA ALA A 172 8.19 -7.68 -0.81
C ALA A 172 7.69 -9.13 -0.82
N LEU A 173 6.84 -9.50 0.13
CA LEU A 173 6.22 -10.83 0.21
C LEU A 173 4.96 -10.80 1.09
N ASP A 174 4.10 -11.81 0.93
CA ASP A 174 2.99 -12.07 1.86
C ASP A 174 3.44 -12.92 3.06
N ASN A 175 3.79 -12.27 4.16
CA ASN A 175 4.16 -12.94 5.40
C ASN A 175 3.12 -12.66 6.49
N GLU A 176 1.90 -13.17 6.28
CA GLU A 176 0.72 -12.93 7.13
C GLU A 176 0.70 -13.81 8.38
N GLY A 177 1.25 -15.02 8.28
CA GLY A 177 1.11 -16.07 9.28
C GLY A 177 0.12 -17.15 8.83
N GLY A 178 -0.02 -18.22 9.61
CA GLY A 178 -0.93 -19.32 9.30
C GLY A 178 -0.71 -19.91 7.90
N THR A 179 -1.74 -19.87 7.06
CA THR A 179 -1.72 -20.46 5.70
C THR A 179 -0.96 -19.61 4.67
N VAL A 180 -0.81 -18.31 4.91
CA VAL A 180 -0.09 -17.36 4.04
C VAL A 180 1.19 -16.91 4.74
N TYR A 181 2.16 -17.83 4.79
CA TYR A 181 3.42 -17.60 5.48
C TYR A 181 4.61 -18.11 4.67
N ARG A 182 5.21 -17.25 3.83
CA ARG A 182 6.26 -17.68 2.89
C ARG A 182 7.55 -18.07 3.61
N THR A 183 7.91 -17.41 4.72
CA THR A 183 9.18 -17.67 5.43
C THR A 183 9.10 -18.79 6.46
N ARG A 184 7.99 -19.55 6.53
CA ARG A 184 7.72 -20.58 7.55
C ARG A 184 8.84 -21.61 7.80
N ARG A 185 9.68 -21.88 6.79
CA ARG A 185 10.79 -22.83 6.89
C ARG A 185 12.00 -22.28 7.63
N ILE A 186 12.18 -20.96 7.63
CA ILE A 186 13.42 -20.30 8.05
C ILE A 186 13.24 -19.36 9.23
N THR A 187 12.05 -18.78 9.43
CA THR A 187 11.71 -17.91 10.58
C THR A 187 10.89 -18.66 11.64
N ALA A 188 10.72 -18.05 12.81
CA ALA A 188 9.87 -18.58 13.89
C ALA A 188 8.41 -18.75 13.42
N PRO A 189 7.65 -19.76 13.90
CA PRO A 189 6.24 -19.89 13.52
C PRO A 189 5.43 -18.63 13.86
N LEU A 190 4.64 -18.15 12.91
CA LEU A 190 3.61 -17.13 13.14
C LEU A 190 2.23 -17.79 13.00
N PRO A 191 1.39 -17.83 14.05
CA PRO A 191 0.05 -18.38 13.97
C PRO A 191 -0.83 -17.62 12.95
N ALA A 192 -2.00 -18.17 12.64
CA ALA A 192 -2.98 -17.45 11.85
C ALA A 192 -3.48 -16.21 12.62
N ALA A 193 -3.87 -15.14 11.91
CA ALA A 193 -4.32 -13.89 12.54
C ALA A 193 -5.46 -14.11 13.53
N GLU A 194 -6.42 -14.96 13.18
CA GLU A 194 -7.52 -15.35 14.06
C GLU A 194 -7.02 -15.97 15.37
N GLU A 195 -6.03 -16.86 15.29
CA GLU A 195 -5.43 -17.50 16.47
C GLU A 195 -4.57 -16.53 17.28
N ILE A 196 -3.96 -15.54 16.64
CA ILE A 196 -3.23 -14.48 17.33
C ILE A 196 -4.19 -13.70 18.23
N ALA A 197 -5.32 -13.24 17.68
CA ALA A 197 -6.30 -12.45 18.43
C ALA A 197 -6.96 -13.22 19.59
N LYS A 198 -7.11 -14.54 19.46
CA LYS A 198 -7.64 -15.39 20.54
C LYS A 198 -6.65 -15.62 21.69
N ARG A 199 -5.35 -15.58 21.40
CA ARG A 199 -4.32 -16.12 22.31
C ARG A 199 -3.40 -15.07 22.90
N PHE A 200 -3.24 -13.95 22.21
CA PHE A 200 -2.28 -12.92 22.57
C PHE A 200 -2.98 -11.58 22.74
N SER A 201 -2.46 -10.75 23.66
CA SER A 201 -2.88 -9.36 23.77
C SER A 201 -2.45 -8.55 22.53
N VAL A 202 -2.96 -7.32 22.42
CA VAL A 202 -2.54 -6.37 21.37
C VAL A 202 -1.04 -6.07 21.47
N GLU A 203 -0.52 -5.95 22.69
CA GLU A 203 0.90 -5.69 22.97
C GLU A 203 1.77 -6.91 22.63
N GLU A 204 1.32 -8.12 22.96
CA GLU A 204 2.00 -9.35 22.58
C GLU A 204 1.99 -9.56 21.06
N THR A 205 0.93 -9.12 20.38
CA THR A 205 0.85 -9.12 18.91
C THR A 205 1.88 -8.18 18.30
N GLU A 206 2.00 -6.96 18.83
CA GLU A 206 3.02 -6.00 18.38
C GLU A 206 4.43 -6.58 18.52
N GLU A 207 4.73 -7.17 19.69
CA GLU A 207 6.01 -7.81 19.96
C GLU A 207 6.29 -9.00 19.02
N LEU A 208 5.29 -9.85 18.79
CA LEU A 208 5.40 -10.99 17.87
C LEU A 208 5.72 -10.55 16.44
N TYR A 209 5.02 -9.51 15.95
CA TYR A 209 5.30 -8.94 14.63
C TYR A 209 6.64 -8.19 14.59
N ARG A 210 7.08 -7.58 15.69
CA ARG A 210 8.42 -6.97 15.81
C ARG A 210 9.53 -8.01 15.69
N LEU A 211 9.40 -9.14 16.37
CA LEU A 211 10.37 -10.24 16.30
C LEU A 211 10.40 -10.90 14.91
N LEU A 212 9.24 -11.03 14.25
CA LEU A 212 9.20 -11.47 12.86
C LEU A 212 9.86 -10.44 11.92
N GLY A 213 9.55 -9.15 12.10
CA GLY A 213 10.14 -8.07 11.32
C GLY A 213 11.67 -8.02 11.45
N GLN A 214 12.22 -8.28 12.64
CA GLN A 214 13.66 -8.38 12.85
C GLN A 214 14.27 -9.52 12.04
N GLN A 215 13.67 -10.71 12.07
CA GLN A 215 14.12 -11.83 11.26
C GLN A 215 14.04 -11.50 9.76
N MET A 216 12.96 -10.85 9.31
CA MET A 216 12.79 -10.45 7.91
C MET A 216 13.85 -9.43 7.48
N ARG A 217 14.17 -8.47 8.33
CA ARG A 217 15.18 -7.45 8.05
C ARG A 217 16.57 -8.07 7.87
N GLU A 218 16.94 -9.01 8.73
CA GLU A 218 18.24 -9.69 8.57
C GLU A 218 18.31 -10.58 7.32
N LEU A 219 17.17 -11.00 6.75
CA LEU A 219 17.12 -11.65 5.44
C LEU A 219 17.28 -10.67 4.26
N GLY A 220 17.22 -9.35 4.48
CA GLY A 220 17.23 -8.34 3.42
C GLY A 220 15.85 -8.02 2.83
N LEU A 221 14.78 -8.36 3.56
CA LEU A 221 13.40 -8.04 3.17
C LEU A 221 13.04 -6.64 3.64
N HIS A 222 12.19 -5.95 2.88
CA HIS A 222 11.89 -4.52 3.11
C HIS A 222 10.41 -4.24 3.38
N LEU A 223 9.52 -5.00 2.73
CA LEU A 223 8.09 -4.75 2.71
C LEU A 223 7.33 -6.05 2.99
N ASN A 224 6.48 -6.05 4.02
CA ASN A 224 5.55 -7.14 4.27
C ASN A 224 4.17 -6.75 3.75
N LEU A 225 3.62 -7.55 2.85
CA LEU A 225 2.23 -7.43 2.38
C LEU A 225 1.27 -7.98 3.44
N ALA A 226 1.33 -7.42 4.64
CA ALA A 226 0.56 -7.80 5.81
C ALA A 226 0.57 -6.61 6.80
N PRO A 227 -0.44 -6.52 7.69
CA PRO A 227 -1.50 -7.50 7.97
C PRO A 227 -2.74 -7.37 7.08
N VAL A 228 -3.57 -8.42 7.09
CA VAL A 228 -4.98 -8.31 6.67
C VAL A 228 -5.74 -7.62 7.80
N ALA A 229 -6.30 -6.45 7.53
CA ALA A 229 -7.04 -5.67 8.51
C ALA A 229 -8.53 -6.02 8.54
N GLU A 230 -9.09 -6.51 7.42
CA GLU A 230 -10.51 -6.78 7.25
C GLU A 230 -11.16 -7.52 8.43
N ALA A 231 -12.34 -7.07 8.83
CA ALA A 231 -13.15 -7.75 9.84
C ALA A 231 -13.78 -9.00 9.22
N GLY A 232 -13.56 -10.16 9.85
CA GLY A 232 -14.07 -11.44 9.36
C GLY A 232 -15.56 -11.62 9.65
N SER A 233 -16.47 -11.21 8.78
CA SER A 233 -17.86 -11.69 8.87
C SER A 233 -17.97 -13.16 8.46
N GLU A 234 -19.06 -13.86 8.82
CA GLU A 234 -19.31 -15.25 8.38
C GLU A 234 -19.10 -15.41 6.87
N ASP A 235 -19.56 -14.45 6.09
CA ASP A 235 -19.39 -14.45 4.64
C ASP A 235 -17.95 -14.12 4.16
N VAL A 236 -17.16 -13.36 4.92
CA VAL A 236 -15.75 -13.02 4.61
C VAL A 236 -14.84 -14.21 4.92
N SER A 237 -15.15 -14.98 5.97
CA SER A 237 -14.42 -16.18 6.37
C SER A 237 -14.39 -17.25 5.27
N ALA A 238 -15.37 -17.28 4.36
CA ALA A 238 -15.35 -18.17 3.20
C ALA A 238 -14.21 -17.85 2.21
N ALA A 239 -13.81 -16.59 2.10
CA ALA A 239 -12.75 -16.14 1.19
C ALA A 239 -11.39 -16.00 1.89
N LEU A 240 -11.36 -15.49 3.12
CA LEU A 240 -10.13 -15.20 3.86
C LEU A 240 -9.76 -16.29 4.87
N GLY A 241 -10.67 -17.19 5.25
CA GLY A 241 -10.42 -18.22 6.26
C GLY A 241 -9.90 -17.61 7.56
N THR A 242 -8.79 -18.14 8.08
CA THR A 242 -8.18 -17.72 9.35
C THR A 242 -7.25 -16.50 9.24
N ARG A 243 -7.29 -15.78 8.10
CA ARG A 243 -6.41 -14.63 7.81
C ARG A 243 -6.84 -13.31 8.45
N THR A 244 -8.06 -13.23 8.99
CA THR A 244 -8.57 -12.04 9.69
C THR A 244 -8.42 -12.20 11.20
N PHE A 245 -8.12 -11.13 11.93
CA PHE A 245 -7.97 -11.16 13.39
C PHE A 245 -9.29 -11.40 14.13
N SER A 246 -10.36 -10.69 13.75
CA SER A 246 -11.63 -10.73 14.48
C SER A 246 -12.81 -10.44 13.56
N PRO A 247 -14.02 -10.98 13.86
CA PRO A 247 -15.27 -10.51 13.26
C PRO A 247 -15.66 -9.10 13.70
N ASP A 248 -15.16 -8.63 14.86
CA ASP A 248 -15.41 -7.29 15.35
C ASP A 248 -14.49 -6.26 14.67
N PRO A 249 -15.04 -5.25 13.98
CA PRO A 249 -14.26 -4.24 13.26
C PRO A 249 -13.25 -3.47 14.13
N GLU A 250 -13.61 -3.15 15.36
CA GLU A 250 -12.74 -2.38 16.26
C GLU A 250 -11.56 -3.25 16.71
N GLN A 251 -11.83 -4.47 17.15
CA GLN A 251 -10.80 -5.42 17.53
C GLN A 251 -9.89 -5.77 16.34
N ALA A 252 -10.44 -6.06 15.17
CA ALA A 252 -9.65 -6.35 13.97
C ALA A 252 -8.68 -5.20 13.62
N GLY A 253 -9.17 -3.96 13.67
CA GLY A 253 -8.36 -2.77 13.45
C GLY A 253 -7.26 -2.58 14.48
N GLN A 254 -7.53 -2.83 15.76
CA GLN A 254 -6.53 -2.71 16.85
C GLN A 254 -5.39 -3.74 16.69
N TYR A 255 -5.71 -4.99 16.39
CA TYR A 255 -4.69 -6.03 16.17
C TYR A 255 -3.90 -5.79 14.88
N ALA A 256 -4.55 -5.33 13.80
CA ALA A 256 -3.87 -4.94 12.58
C ALA A 256 -2.90 -3.76 12.83
N ALA A 257 -3.30 -2.76 13.61
CA ALA A 257 -2.43 -1.66 14.00
C ALA A 257 -1.23 -2.12 14.84
N ALA A 258 -1.42 -3.04 15.80
CA ALA A 258 -0.32 -3.64 16.54
C ALA A 258 0.69 -4.37 15.63
N ALA A 259 0.19 -5.15 14.68
CA ALA A 259 1.04 -5.81 13.68
C ALA A 259 1.83 -4.79 12.83
N VAL A 260 1.20 -3.67 12.45
CA VAL A 260 1.86 -2.55 11.75
C VAL A 260 2.97 -1.94 12.61
N ARG A 261 2.69 -1.59 13.87
CA ARG A 261 3.70 -1.02 14.77
C ARG A 261 4.89 -1.95 14.97
N GLY A 262 4.63 -3.25 15.17
CA GLY A 262 5.68 -4.26 15.33
C GLY A 262 6.60 -4.35 14.11
N MET A 263 6.03 -4.52 12.92
CA MET A 263 6.80 -4.61 11.67
C MET A 263 7.62 -3.34 11.42
N GLN A 264 7.00 -2.16 11.53
CA GLN A 264 7.67 -0.89 11.29
C GLN A 264 8.74 -0.59 12.34
N GLY A 265 8.51 -0.94 13.60
CA GLY A 265 9.49 -0.85 14.68
C GLY A 265 10.74 -1.71 14.45
N ALA A 266 10.62 -2.79 13.66
CA ALA A 266 11.76 -3.60 13.23
C ALA A 266 12.48 -3.05 11.97
N GLY A 267 11.90 -2.05 11.30
CA GLY A 267 12.39 -1.51 10.04
C GLY A 267 11.81 -2.19 8.79
N ILE A 268 10.68 -2.90 8.92
CA ILE A 268 9.94 -3.49 7.81
C ILE A 268 8.70 -2.64 7.53
N LEU A 269 8.51 -2.23 6.28
CA LEU A 269 7.30 -1.53 5.86
C LEU A 269 6.11 -2.50 5.94
N ALA A 270 5.04 -2.09 6.61
CA ALA A 270 3.80 -2.86 6.69
C ALA A 270 2.77 -2.36 5.67
N THR A 271 2.04 -3.30 5.07
CA THR A 271 0.98 -3.02 4.11
C THR A 271 -0.35 -3.55 4.63
N VAL A 272 -1.24 -2.66 5.05
CA VAL A 272 -2.60 -3.09 5.44
C VAL A 272 -3.45 -3.41 4.23
N LYS A 273 -4.22 -4.50 4.31
CA LYS A 273 -4.97 -5.02 3.17
C LYS A 273 -6.27 -5.76 3.55
N HIS A 274 -7.19 -5.98 2.62
CA HIS A 274 -7.25 -5.41 1.27
C HIS A 274 -8.23 -4.25 1.32
N PHE A 275 -7.78 -3.00 1.20
CA PHE A 275 -8.67 -1.85 1.33
C PHE A 275 -9.60 -1.73 0.11
N PRO A 276 -10.90 -1.43 0.28
CA PRO A 276 -11.60 -1.19 1.56
C PRO A 276 -12.18 -2.47 2.21
N GLY A 277 -12.00 -3.61 1.57
CA GLY A 277 -12.43 -4.94 1.98
C GLY A 277 -12.89 -5.74 0.76
N ASN A 278 -12.59 -7.03 0.69
CA ASN A 278 -13.01 -7.92 -0.40
C ASN A 278 -14.46 -8.42 -0.25
N GLY A 279 -15.11 -8.07 0.87
CA GLY A 279 -16.41 -8.62 1.21
C GLY A 279 -16.36 -10.15 1.25
N THR A 280 -17.34 -10.79 0.62
CA THR A 280 -17.50 -12.26 0.63
C THR A 280 -16.78 -12.94 -0.54
N ALA A 281 -16.12 -12.16 -1.38
CA ALA A 281 -15.70 -12.59 -2.70
C ALA A 281 -14.24 -13.02 -2.75
N ASP A 282 -13.99 -14.10 -3.49
CA ASP A 282 -12.66 -14.46 -3.96
C ASP A 282 -12.40 -13.79 -5.32
N LEU A 283 -11.74 -12.64 -5.30
CA LEU A 283 -11.43 -11.85 -6.49
C LEU A 283 -10.46 -12.55 -7.47
N HIS A 284 -9.81 -13.65 -7.05
CA HIS A 284 -9.07 -14.51 -7.97
C HIS A 284 -9.99 -15.30 -8.90
N LYS A 285 -11.27 -15.46 -8.54
CA LYS A 285 -12.27 -16.23 -9.31
C LYS A 285 -13.17 -15.35 -10.16
N GLY A 286 -13.18 -14.03 -9.93
CA GLY A 286 -13.93 -13.07 -10.73
C GLY A 286 -14.23 -11.80 -9.96
N ALA A 287 -14.71 -10.76 -10.66
CA ALA A 287 -15.00 -9.50 -9.98
C ALA A 287 -16.28 -9.60 -9.15
N ALA A 288 -16.31 -8.79 -8.09
CA ALA A 288 -17.41 -8.68 -7.16
C ALA A 288 -17.71 -7.23 -6.82
N GLU A 289 -18.88 -7.00 -6.24
CA GLU A 289 -19.34 -5.68 -5.83
C GLU A 289 -19.68 -5.69 -4.34
N LEU A 290 -19.27 -4.63 -3.64
CA LEU A 290 -19.70 -4.35 -2.28
C LEU A 290 -20.91 -3.42 -2.32
N THR A 291 -22.10 -4.01 -2.19
CA THR A 291 -23.37 -3.26 -2.25
C THR A 291 -23.82 -2.87 -0.85
N VAL A 292 -23.33 -1.72 -0.37
CA VAL A 292 -23.73 -1.10 0.90
C VAL A 292 -23.92 0.41 0.68
N ASP A 293 -24.68 1.08 1.55
CA ASP A 293 -24.76 2.54 1.53
C ASP A 293 -23.44 3.19 1.96
N TYR A 294 -23.29 4.48 1.67
CA TYR A 294 -22.06 5.24 1.93
C TYR A 294 -21.69 5.31 3.42
N ASP A 295 -22.67 5.43 4.31
CA ASP A 295 -22.44 5.54 5.75
C ASP A 295 -21.98 4.19 6.33
N THR A 296 -22.59 3.09 5.87
CA THR A 296 -22.16 1.72 6.18
C THR A 296 -20.75 1.46 5.66
N PHE A 297 -20.44 1.90 4.42
CA PHE A 297 -19.10 1.79 3.86
C PHE A 297 -18.04 2.48 4.75
N LEU A 298 -18.31 3.72 5.19
CA LEU A 298 -17.39 4.47 6.03
C LEU A 298 -17.27 3.90 7.46
N SER A 299 -18.39 3.56 8.08
CA SER A 299 -18.47 3.17 9.49
C SER A 299 -18.03 1.73 9.74
N ARG A 300 -18.12 0.85 8.74
CA ARG A 300 -17.77 -0.57 8.88
C ARG A 300 -16.54 -0.99 8.08
N TYR A 301 -16.42 -0.58 6.82
CA TYR A 301 -15.36 -1.09 5.94
C TYR A 301 -14.11 -0.21 6.03
N CYS A 302 -14.26 1.11 5.95
CA CYS A 302 -13.13 2.03 6.09
C CYS A 302 -12.61 2.14 7.54
N SER A 303 -13.50 2.03 8.53
CA SER A 303 -13.17 2.24 9.95
C SER A 303 -12.09 1.29 10.46
N VAL A 304 -12.11 0.03 10.00
CA VAL A 304 -11.16 -1.02 10.38
C VAL A 304 -9.71 -0.66 10.03
N PHE A 305 -9.50 0.14 8.98
CA PHE A 305 -8.16 0.56 8.55
C PHE A 305 -7.67 1.82 9.29
N ARG A 306 -8.55 2.59 9.93
CA ARG A 306 -8.19 3.86 10.58
C ARG A 306 -7.09 3.71 11.63
N PRO A 307 -7.10 2.71 12.53
CA PRO A 307 -6.03 2.54 13.52
C PRO A 307 -4.66 2.40 12.85
N SER A 308 -4.56 1.54 11.83
CA SER A 308 -3.30 1.34 11.10
C SER A 308 -2.85 2.55 10.29
N ILE A 309 -3.79 3.29 9.70
CA ILE A 309 -3.48 4.55 8.99
C ILE A 309 -2.97 5.59 9.99
N THR A 310 -3.60 5.69 11.15
CA THR A 310 -3.21 6.62 12.23
C THR A 310 -1.82 6.30 12.77
N ASP A 311 -1.50 5.01 12.93
CA ASP A 311 -0.17 4.52 13.33
C ASP A 311 0.88 4.61 12.21
N GLY A 312 0.51 5.20 11.06
CA GLY A 312 1.43 5.50 9.98
C GLY A 312 1.86 4.27 9.19
N ALA A 313 0.94 3.34 8.91
CA ALA A 313 1.21 2.23 7.99
C ALA A 313 1.92 2.73 6.71
N ALA A 314 2.99 2.05 6.34
CA ALA A 314 3.82 2.43 5.21
C ALA A 314 3.10 2.31 3.87
N ALA A 315 2.19 1.33 3.77
CA ALA A 315 1.43 1.05 2.56
C ALA A 315 0.00 0.59 2.86
N VAL A 316 -0.88 0.77 1.88
CA VAL A 316 -2.21 0.18 1.79
C VAL A 316 -2.29 -0.56 0.47
N LEU A 317 -2.73 -1.82 0.49
CA LEU A 317 -3.01 -2.60 -0.71
C LEU A 317 -4.50 -2.52 -1.05
N ILE A 318 -4.79 -2.10 -2.28
CA ILE A 318 -6.13 -1.81 -2.79
C ILE A 318 -6.71 -3.03 -3.50
N SER A 319 -7.90 -3.44 -3.07
CA SER A 319 -8.72 -4.48 -3.67
C SER A 319 -9.21 -4.12 -5.08
N HIS A 320 -9.56 -5.13 -5.87
CA HIS A 320 -10.26 -4.99 -7.16
C HIS A 320 -11.79 -5.01 -7.04
N ILE A 321 -12.34 -5.01 -5.81
CA ILE A 321 -13.79 -4.96 -5.58
C ILE A 321 -14.38 -3.67 -6.17
N THR A 322 -15.59 -3.72 -6.71
CA THR A 322 -16.32 -2.49 -7.08
C THR A 322 -17.18 -2.04 -5.89
N VAL A 323 -17.19 -0.74 -5.60
CA VAL A 323 -18.04 -0.18 -4.52
C VAL A 323 -18.95 0.89 -5.13
N PRO A 324 -20.16 0.52 -5.63
CA PRO A 324 -21.02 1.44 -6.37
C PRO A 324 -21.40 2.71 -5.61
N ALA A 325 -21.46 2.66 -4.27
CA ALA A 325 -21.72 3.84 -3.43
C ALA A 325 -20.59 4.89 -3.47
N ILE A 326 -19.41 4.54 -3.97
CA ILE A 326 -18.28 5.45 -4.20
C ILE A 326 -18.16 5.74 -5.69
N GLU A 327 -17.96 4.69 -6.48
CA GLU A 327 -17.80 4.75 -7.93
C GLU A 327 -17.99 3.36 -8.54
N ALA A 328 -18.69 3.28 -9.68
CA ALA A 328 -19.02 2.02 -10.35
C ALA A 328 -17.85 1.47 -11.20
N VAL A 329 -16.66 1.39 -10.60
CA VAL A 329 -15.45 0.79 -11.19
C VAL A 329 -14.71 -0.03 -10.10
N PRO A 330 -13.85 -0.99 -10.48
CA PRO A 330 -12.93 -1.63 -9.53
C PRO A 330 -12.19 -0.58 -8.70
N PHE A 331 -12.04 -0.81 -7.39
CA PHE A 331 -11.58 0.22 -6.44
C PHE A 331 -10.18 0.75 -6.79
N CYS A 332 -9.30 -0.11 -7.32
CA CYS A 332 -7.99 0.28 -7.84
C CYS A 332 -8.03 1.28 -9.01
N PHE A 333 -9.18 1.45 -9.67
CA PHE A 333 -9.42 2.45 -10.71
C PHE A 333 -10.31 3.61 -10.24
N SER A 334 -10.76 3.61 -8.98
CA SER A 334 -11.64 4.66 -8.46
C SER A 334 -10.83 5.84 -7.94
N ALA A 335 -10.81 6.93 -8.72
CA ALA A 335 -10.20 8.18 -8.28
C ALA A 335 -10.91 8.74 -7.03
N LYS A 336 -12.23 8.52 -6.91
CA LYS A 336 -12.99 8.90 -5.72
C LYS A 336 -12.62 8.07 -4.49
N GLY A 337 -12.48 6.76 -4.64
CA GLY A 337 -12.08 5.84 -3.58
C GLY A 337 -10.66 6.11 -3.08
N ILE A 338 -9.74 6.37 -4.00
CA ILE A 338 -8.36 6.72 -3.66
C ILE A 338 -8.30 8.12 -3.00
N ALA A 339 -9.04 9.10 -3.50
CA ALA A 339 -9.15 10.42 -2.87
C ALA A 339 -9.77 10.33 -1.46
N LEU A 340 -10.72 9.43 -1.22
CA LEU A 340 -11.26 9.16 0.11
C LEU A 340 -10.17 8.63 1.05
N LEU A 341 -9.37 7.66 0.60
CA LEU A 341 -8.26 7.13 1.38
C LEU A 341 -7.22 8.23 1.70
N ARG A 342 -6.82 9.03 0.71
CA ARG A 342 -5.87 10.13 0.88
C ARG A 342 -6.40 11.23 1.82
N ASN A 343 -7.60 11.73 1.55
CA ASN A 343 -8.09 12.97 2.16
C ASN A 343 -8.95 12.72 3.39
N ALA A 344 -9.92 11.80 3.30
CA ALA A 344 -10.87 11.57 4.38
C ALA A 344 -10.30 10.65 5.48
N LEU A 345 -9.43 9.70 5.10
CA LEU A 345 -8.73 8.85 6.08
C LEU A 345 -7.31 9.35 6.39
N GLY A 346 -6.80 10.34 5.66
CA GLY A 346 -5.50 10.98 5.94
C GLY A 346 -4.29 10.11 5.59
N PHE A 347 -4.41 9.14 4.68
CA PHE A 347 -3.33 8.23 4.35
C PHE A 347 -2.28 8.87 3.42
N SER A 348 -1.02 8.91 3.85
CA SER A 348 0.11 9.51 3.12
C SER A 348 1.15 8.51 2.62
N GLY A 349 0.99 7.21 2.90
CA GLY A 349 1.93 6.16 2.49
C GLY A 349 1.74 5.70 1.04
N LEU A 350 2.34 4.55 0.69
CA LEU A 350 2.19 3.94 -0.63
C LEU A 350 0.80 3.34 -0.82
N ILE A 351 0.13 3.67 -1.92
CA ILE A 351 -1.07 2.97 -2.38
C ILE A 351 -0.65 1.96 -3.45
N ILE A 352 -0.79 0.68 -3.13
CA ILE A 352 -0.37 -0.43 -3.99
C ILE A 352 -1.63 -1.13 -4.50
N THR A 353 -1.71 -1.48 -5.78
CA THR A 353 -2.80 -2.35 -6.26
C THR A 353 -2.63 -3.77 -5.73
N ASP A 354 -3.71 -4.54 -5.60
CA ASP A 354 -3.61 -6.00 -5.70
C ASP A 354 -3.16 -6.40 -7.12
N ASP A 355 -2.84 -7.68 -7.35
CA ASP A 355 -2.27 -8.14 -8.61
C ASP A 355 -3.19 -7.83 -9.80
N ILE A 356 -2.74 -6.96 -10.71
CA ILE A 356 -3.55 -6.53 -11.86
C ILE A 356 -3.82 -7.65 -12.87
N ALA A 357 -3.12 -8.77 -12.75
CA ALA A 357 -3.36 -9.98 -13.55
C ALA A 357 -4.53 -10.84 -13.02
N MET A 358 -5.13 -10.48 -11.88
CA MET A 358 -6.25 -11.22 -11.30
C MET A 358 -7.49 -11.20 -12.19
N GLN A 359 -8.27 -12.29 -12.13
CA GLN A 359 -9.48 -12.46 -12.92
C GLN A 359 -10.54 -11.38 -12.67
N ALA A 360 -10.53 -10.74 -11.49
CA ALA A 360 -11.39 -9.59 -11.21
C ALA A 360 -11.26 -8.45 -12.23
N LEU A 361 -10.07 -8.25 -12.81
CA LEU A 361 -9.82 -7.21 -13.81
C LEU A 361 -9.86 -7.71 -15.25
N ASN A 362 -10.01 -9.03 -15.46
CA ASN A 362 -10.10 -9.65 -16.79
C ASN A 362 -11.52 -9.50 -17.39
N ARG A 363 -12.10 -8.30 -17.28
CA ARG A 363 -13.41 -7.96 -17.83
C ARG A 363 -13.25 -7.09 -19.07
N ASN A 364 -14.07 -7.34 -20.08
CA ASN A 364 -14.21 -6.50 -21.28
C ASN A 364 -12.96 -6.37 -22.18
N GLY A 365 -11.95 -7.24 -22.01
CA GLY A 365 -10.77 -7.26 -22.87
C GLY A 365 -9.70 -6.21 -22.56
N ALA A 366 -9.79 -5.52 -21.41
CA ALA A 366 -8.74 -4.61 -20.96
C ALA A 366 -7.43 -5.37 -20.69
N SER A 367 -6.32 -4.85 -21.20
CA SER A 367 -5.02 -5.48 -21.01
C SER A 367 -4.40 -5.10 -19.65
N PRO A 368 -3.48 -5.91 -19.10
CA PRO A 368 -2.72 -5.55 -17.91
C PRO A 368 -2.03 -4.16 -18.03
N GLU A 369 -1.55 -3.82 -19.22
CA GLU A 369 -0.95 -2.53 -19.54
C GLU A 369 -1.94 -1.36 -19.39
N GLU A 370 -3.15 -1.51 -19.94
CA GLU A 370 -4.21 -0.52 -19.78
C GLU A 370 -4.61 -0.38 -18.30
N ASN A 371 -4.73 -1.51 -17.59
CA ASN A 371 -5.07 -1.53 -16.18
C ASN A 371 -4.00 -0.83 -15.31
N ALA A 372 -2.72 -1.04 -15.60
CA ALA A 372 -1.63 -0.35 -14.91
C ALA A 372 -1.71 1.17 -15.07
N VAL A 373 -1.93 1.65 -16.30
CA VAL A 373 -2.12 3.07 -16.59
C VAL A 373 -3.35 3.62 -15.84
N ARG A 374 -4.48 2.92 -15.87
CA ARG A 374 -5.71 3.35 -15.19
C ARG A 374 -5.53 3.44 -13.67
N ALA A 375 -4.84 2.48 -13.05
CA ALA A 375 -4.60 2.50 -11.61
C ALA A 375 -3.71 3.68 -11.18
N ILE A 376 -2.62 3.95 -11.92
CA ILE A 376 -1.75 5.10 -11.64
C ILE A 376 -2.52 6.41 -11.83
N ALA A 377 -3.31 6.53 -12.90
CA ALA A 377 -4.14 7.69 -13.17
C ALA A 377 -5.19 7.94 -12.08
N ALA A 378 -5.74 6.87 -11.49
CA ALA A 378 -6.70 6.95 -10.38
C ALA A 378 -6.05 7.37 -9.05
N GLY A 379 -4.73 7.22 -8.91
CA GLY A 379 -3.98 7.65 -7.74
C GLY A 379 -3.20 6.55 -7.01
N CYS A 380 -3.14 5.32 -7.54
CA CYS A 380 -2.24 4.29 -7.01
C CYS A 380 -0.78 4.67 -7.31
N ASP A 381 0.14 4.41 -6.38
CA ASP A 381 1.57 4.72 -6.53
C ASP A 381 2.39 3.56 -7.07
N MET A 382 1.92 2.33 -6.83
CA MET A 382 2.61 1.12 -7.27
C MET A 382 1.62 0.08 -7.77
N VAL A 383 1.93 -0.51 -8.92
CA VAL A 383 1.12 -1.54 -9.57
C VAL A 383 1.76 -2.90 -9.34
N MET A 384 1.02 -3.81 -8.69
CA MET A 384 1.44 -5.19 -8.52
C MET A 384 1.07 -6.00 -9.76
N CYS A 385 2.02 -6.75 -10.32
CA CYS A 385 1.78 -7.63 -11.46
C CYS A 385 2.62 -8.91 -11.38
N SER A 386 1.99 -10.08 -11.45
CA SER A 386 2.68 -11.38 -11.41
C SER A 386 3.03 -11.99 -12.78
N LEU A 387 2.78 -11.25 -13.86
CA LEU A 387 3.08 -11.69 -15.23
C LEU A 387 4.59 -11.71 -15.50
N SER A 388 5.05 -12.60 -16.37
CA SER A 388 6.47 -12.73 -16.71
C SER A 388 6.97 -11.74 -17.76
N LYS A 389 6.07 -11.10 -18.51
CA LYS A 389 6.40 -10.10 -19.53
C LYS A 389 6.21 -8.69 -18.98
N ILE A 390 7.29 -8.10 -18.47
CA ILE A 390 7.22 -6.81 -17.78
C ILE A 390 7.36 -5.61 -18.71
N TYR A 391 8.21 -5.67 -19.74
CA TYR A 391 8.46 -4.52 -20.62
C TYR A 391 7.21 -3.86 -21.22
N PRO A 392 6.17 -4.59 -21.67
CA PRO A 392 4.95 -3.96 -22.18
C PRO A 392 4.25 -3.03 -21.15
N LEU A 393 4.31 -3.35 -19.85
CA LEU A 393 3.78 -2.49 -18.79
C LEU A 393 4.59 -1.18 -18.71
N ILE A 394 5.92 -1.30 -18.73
CA ILE A 394 6.84 -0.17 -18.68
C ILE A 394 6.60 0.76 -19.88
N GLU A 395 6.52 0.17 -21.08
CA GLU A 395 6.31 0.90 -22.33
C GLU A 395 4.96 1.64 -22.33
N ALA A 396 3.87 0.99 -21.91
CA ALA A 396 2.55 1.62 -21.87
C ALA A 396 2.47 2.79 -20.88
N ILE A 397 3.05 2.64 -19.68
CA ILE A 397 3.09 3.71 -18.68
C ILE A 397 3.95 4.88 -19.19
N ALA A 398 5.13 4.59 -19.74
CA ALA A 398 6.03 5.61 -20.27
C ALA A 398 5.41 6.37 -21.46
N GLU A 399 4.75 5.67 -22.39
CA GLU A 399 4.10 6.30 -23.54
C GLU A 399 2.89 7.13 -23.12
N LYS A 400 2.11 6.68 -22.12
CA LYS A 400 1.05 7.51 -21.55
C LYS A 400 1.61 8.78 -20.94
N ALA A 401 2.71 8.71 -20.18
CA ALA A 401 3.37 9.89 -19.61
C ALA A 401 3.93 10.83 -20.69
N ARG A 402 4.40 10.29 -21.81
CA ARG A 402 4.91 11.08 -22.94
C ARG A 402 3.82 11.90 -23.63
N THR A 403 2.61 11.34 -23.71
CA THR A 403 1.47 11.93 -24.44
C THR A 403 0.51 12.72 -23.55
N ASP A 404 0.61 12.58 -22.23
CA ASP A 404 -0.29 13.20 -21.25
C ASP A 404 0.49 13.85 -20.09
N THR A 405 0.56 15.19 -20.10
CA THR A 405 1.28 15.96 -19.09
C THR A 405 0.70 15.80 -17.68
N ALA A 406 -0.61 15.59 -17.54
CA ALA A 406 -1.21 15.37 -16.23
C ALA A 406 -0.80 13.99 -15.68
N PHE A 407 -0.81 12.97 -16.54
CA PHE A 407 -0.31 11.64 -16.17
C PHE A 407 1.19 11.66 -15.85
N ALA A 408 2.01 12.40 -16.59
CA ALA A 408 3.44 12.53 -16.28
C ALA A 408 3.68 13.07 -14.87
N LYS A 409 2.93 14.11 -14.45
CA LYS A 409 3.01 14.65 -13.08
C LYS A 409 2.57 13.63 -12.05
N ARG A 410 1.48 12.91 -12.33
CA ARG A 410 0.98 11.83 -11.45
C ARG A 410 2.00 10.70 -11.31
N LEU A 411 2.70 10.35 -12.38
CA LEU A 411 3.78 9.37 -12.36
C LEU A 411 4.96 9.85 -11.50
N ASP A 412 5.35 11.12 -11.60
CA ASP A 412 6.42 11.69 -10.75
C ASP A 412 6.06 11.63 -9.26
N GLU A 413 4.81 11.92 -8.91
CA GLU A 413 4.30 11.79 -7.54
C GLU A 413 4.33 10.33 -7.05
N ALA A 414 3.89 9.39 -7.89
CA ALA A 414 3.93 7.96 -7.57
C ALA A 414 5.38 7.49 -7.31
N VAL A 415 6.31 7.84 -8.20
CA VAL A 415 7.74 7.51 -8.02
C VAL A 415 8.29 8.16 -6.75
N LEU A 416 7.93 9.40 -6.44
CA LEU A 416 8.36 10.05 -5.20
C LEU A 416 7.92 9.28 -3.95
N HIS A 417 6.69 8.76 -3.92
CA HIS A 417 6.24 7.91 -2.81
C HIS A 417 7.04 6.59 -2.75
N VAL A 418 7.36 5.98 -3.89
CA VAL A 418 8.20 4.76 -3.94
C VAL A 418 9.59 5.03 -3.38
N LEU A 419 10.25 6.11 -3.81
CA LEU A 419 11.58 6.45 -3.32
C LEU A 419 11.56 6.84 -1.83
N THR A 420 10.49 7.50 -1.37
CA THR A 420 10.28 7.78 0.06
C THR A 420 10.21 6.50 0.88
N ALA A 421 9.50 5.47 0.38
CA ALA A 421 9.46 4.16 1.03
C ALA A 421 10.84 3.48 1.05
N LYS A 422 11.61 3.56 -0.04
CA LYS A 422 12.99 3.06 -0.11
C LYS A 422 13.91 3.77 0.90
N GLN A 423 13.78 5.09 1.04
CA GLN A 423 14.55 5.86 2.01
C GLN A 423 14.19 5.46 3.46
N LYS A 424 12.90 5.23 3.77
CA LYS A 424 12.45 4.80 5.11
C LYS A 424 13.11 3.51 5.59
N VAL A 425 13.36 2.56 4.69
CA VAL A 425 14.08 1.31 5.00
C VAL A 425 15.60 1.40 4.85
N LYS A 426 16.13 2.61 4.65
CA LYS A 426 17.56 2.87 4.41
C LYS A 426 18.09 2.10 3.20
N LEU A 427 17.28 1.93 2.17
CA LEU A 427 17.73 1.35 0.90
C LEU A 427 18.46 2.40 0.05
N ILE A 428 18.09 3.68 0.18
CA ILE A 428 18.76 4.78 -0.52
C ILE A 428 19.23 5.85 0.47
N ASP A 429 20.40 6.43 0.21
CA ASP A 429 20.95 7.57 0.94
C ASP A 429 20.91 8.82 0.04
N THR A 430 19.94 9.70 0.30
CA THR A 430 19.73 10.93 -0.46
C THR A 430 20.76 12.02 -0.17
N SER A 431 21.65 11.82 0.82
CA SER A 431 22.82 12.69 1.00
C SER A 431 23.91 12.44 -0.04
N LYS A 432 23.79 11.33 -0.81
CA LYS A 432 24.72 10.93 -1.86
C LYS A 432 24.10 11.18 -3.25
N PRO A 433 24.91 11.56 -4.25
CA PRO A 433 24.43 11.65 -5.62
C PRO A 433 24.05 10.26 -6.16
N ILE A 434 22.96 10.17 -6.92
CA ILE A 434 22.48 8.91 -7.51
C ILE A 434 23.49 8.22 -8.44
N ALA A 435 24.42 8.98 -9.01
CA ALA A 435 25.49 8.47 -9.87
C ALA A 435 26.64 7.79 -9.09
N THR A 436 26.63 7.84 -7.75
CA THR A 436 27.68 7.23 -6.92
C THR A 436 27.30 5.84 -6.45
N ASN A 437 28.28 4.95 -6.32
CA ASN A 437 28.07 3.58 -5.82
C ASN A 437 27.54 3.53 -4.38
N ASP A 438 27.66 4.62 -3.63
CA ASP A 438 27.23 4.73 -2.23
C ASP A 438 25.78 5.23 -2.09
N PHE A 439 25.06 5.48 -3.19
CA PHE A 439 23.65 5.89 -3.17
C PHE A 439 22.73 4.79 -2.62
N PHE A 440 23.08 3.52 -2.88
CA PHE A 440 22.36 2.35 -2.36
C PHE A 440 23.14 1.72 -1.21
N ILE A 441 22.44 1.42 -0.13
CA ILE A 441 23.02 0.76 1.04
C ILE A 441 22.82 -0.74 0.90
N LEU A 442 23.93 -1.46 0.67
CA LEU A 442 23.94 -2.92 0.65
C LEU A 442 23.54 -3.47 2.02
N HIS A 443 22.59 -4.40 2.02
CA HIS A 443 22.24 -5.14 3.21
C HIS A 443 23.41 -6.06 3.62
N THR A 444 23.71 -6.10 4.91
CA THR A 444 24.66 -7.05 5.50
C THR A 444 23.94 -7.77 6.63
N PRO A 445 23.63 -9.07 6.50
CA PRO A 445 22.92 -9.81 7.53
C PRO A 445 23.68 -9.87 8.86
N ASP A 446 22.97 -9.66 9.95
CA ASP A 446 23.41 -10.00 11.30
C ASP A 446 22.74 -11.30 11.75
N TRP A 447 23.42 -12.42 11.52
CA TRP A 447 22.89 -13.75 11.85
C TRP A 447 22.75 -14.00 13.35
N GLU A 448 23.42 -13.24 14.21
CA GLU A 448 23.20 -13.33 15.66
C GLU A 448 21.87 -12.68 16.03
N LYS A 449 21.59 -11.48 15.52
CA LYS A 449 20.28 -10.83 15.69
C LYS A 449 19.16 -11.68 15.13
N PHE A 450 19.35 -12.28 13.95
CA PHE A 450 18.36 -13.19 13.38
C PHE A 450 18.03 -14.35 14.33
N ARG A 451 19.06 -15.02 14.86
CA ARG A 451 18.89 -16.14 15.80
C ARG A 451 18.22 -15.70 17.10
N HIS A 452 18.67 -14.60 17.70
CA HIS A 452 18.07 -14.09 18.94
C HIS A 452 16.59 -13.72 18.75
N ALA A 453 16.22 -13.04 17.66
CA ALA A 453 14.83 -12.71 17.36
C ALA A 453 13.98 -13.99 17.15
N LYS A 454 14.54 -14.98 16.45
CA LYS A 454 13.88 -16.28 16.24
C LYS A 454 13.68 -17.06 17.55
N GLU A 455 14.67 -17.07 18.42
CA GLU A 455 14.61 -17.73 19.74
C GLU A 455 13.63 -17.04 20.68
N ALA A 456 13.62 -15.70 20.71
CA ALA A 456 12.64 -14.91 21.47
C ALA A 456 11.21 -15.19 20.99
N ALA A 457 10.99 -15.26 19.68
CA ALA A 457 9.68 -15.57 19.11
C ALA A 457 9.21 -17.00 19.44
N ALA A 458 10.12 -17.93 19.73
CA ALA A 458 9.77 -19.31 20.06
C ALA A 458 8.97 -19.44 21.37
N VAL A 459 9.01 -18.43 22.25
CA VAL A 459 8.19 -18.38 23.48
C VAL A 459 6.70 -18.35 23.13
N TYR A 460 6.31 -17.57 22.12
CA TYR A 460 4.94 -17.53 21.58
C TYR A 460 4.55 -18.82 20.85
N GLY A 461 5.54 -19.56 20.35
CA GLY A 461 5.37 -20.88 19.76
C GLY A 461 5.15 -22.00 20.77
N LYS A 462 5.69 -21.93 22.00
CA LYS A 462 5.60 -23.00 23.02
C LYS A 462 4.27 -23.02 23.79
N ALA A 463 3.52 -21.92 23.80
CA ALA A 463 2.16 -21.86 24.33
C ALA A 463 1.12 -22.61 23.45
N THR A 464 1.57 -23.56 22.62
CA THR A 464 0.76 -24.34 21.65
C THR A 464 0.62 -25.82 22.01
N ARG A 465 1.09 -26.26 23.20
CA ARG A 465 0.93 -27.63 23.66
C ARG A 465 0.11 -27.73 24.92
#